data_AF-A0A2M7JIQ3-F1
#
_entry.id   AF-A0A2M7JIQ3-F1
#
_cell.length_a   1.000
_cell.length_b   1.000
_cell.length_c   1.000
_cell.angle_alpha   90.00
_cell.angle_beta   90.00
_cell.angle_gamma   90.00
#
_symmetry.space_group_name_H-M   'P 1'
#
loop_
_entity.id
_entity.type
_entity.pdbx_description
1 polymer ?
#
loop_
_entity_poly.entity_id
_entity_poly.type
_entity_poly.pdbx_seq_one_letter_code
_entity_poly.pdbx_strand_id
1 'polypeptide(L)'
;MEWKQLFTLTPSMNVEEAKNFISNHNEGTYNLLDVRQPGEYEQNHIPGGVLIPLPELQDRAGELNLQKPTIVYCAVGGRSRVAAQILAGKGFKEIYNLSGGIKAWDGSTASGPAETGLGYFSPEDSPTDVIKTAYAMEEGLRYFYEKISQSQHGEAGSLLKKLAGMEEGHKRKLRDSYLSITGLKDAEELERFASEAKIMEGGFNMEDSLKDALPKTFTDVITKAMMLEAQALDLYLRCSRTLLEPGSVKILNTLADDEKTHLSLLGDMMEKTL
;
A
#
# COMPACT_ATOMS: atom_id res chain seq x y z
N MET A 1 -35.70 7.60 -12.66
CA MET A 1 -35.04 7.71 -11.36
C MET A 1 -35.87 6.89 -10.38
N GLU A 2 -35.38 5.75 -9.90
CA GLU A 2 -36.16 4.87 -9.01
C GLU A 2 -36.07 5.35 -7.57
N TRP A 3 -37.17 5.90 -7.04
CA TRP A 3 -37.23 6.51 -5.70
C TRP A 3 -36.93 5.52 -4.56
N LYS A 4 -37.00 4.21 -4.85
CA LYS A 4 -36.66 3.13 -3.91
C LYS A 4 -35.17 3.11 -3.52
N GLN A 5 -34.28 3.64 -4.36
CA GLN A 5 -32.83 3.62 -4.09
C GLN A 5 -32.37 4.64 -3.04
N LEU A 6 -33.18 5.68 -2.76
CA LEU A 6 -32.88 6.68 -1.72
C LEU A 6 -32.99 6.14 -0.29
N PHE A 7 -33.72 5.02 -0.10
CA PHE A 7 -33.93 4.38 1.20
C PHE A 7 -33.21 3.04 1.33
N THR A 8 -32.30 2.72 0.41
CA THR A 8 -31.44 1.54 0.57
C THR A 8 -30.56 1.79 1.80
N LEU A 9 -30.84 1.07 2.89
CA LEU A 9 -29.98 1.08 4.06
C LEU A 9 -28.65 0.45 3.65
N THR A 10 -27.66 1.29 3.35
CA THR A 10 -26.31 0.79 3.12
C THR A 10 -25.75 0.37 4.48
N PRO A 11 -25.35 -0.91 4.66
CA PRO A 11 -24.75 -1.35 5.91
C PRO A 11 -23.50 -0.53 6.22
N SER A 12 -23.22 -0.36 7.50
CA SER A 12 -21.97 0.24 7.96
C SER A 12 -21.13 -0.81 8.66
N MET A 13 -19.83 -0.73 8.49
CA MET A 13 -18.84 -1.51 9.23
C MET A 13 -18.18 -0.60 10.25
N ASN A 14 -17.91 -1.10 11.45
CA ASN A 14 -16.92 -0.49 12.33
C ASN A 14 -15.49 -0.86 11.86
N VAL A 15 -14.48 -0.36 12.57
CA VAL A 15 -13.07 -0.55 12.19
C VAL A 15 -12.63 -2.00 12.28
N GLU A 16 -13.06 -2.72 13.32
CA GLU A 16 -12.76 -4.14 13.51
C GLU A 16 -13.40 -4.98 12.40
N GLU A 17 -14.66 -4.74 12.07
CA GLU A 17 -15.37 -5.39 10.96
C GLU A 17 -14.70 -5.11 9.62
N ALA A 18 -14.25 -3.87 9.39
CA ALA A 18 -13.55 -3.50 8.16
C ALA A 18 -12.16 -4.17 8.07
N LYS A 19 -11.40 -4.23 9.16
CA LYS A 19 -10.12 -4.94 9.22
C LYS A 19 -10.30 -6.44 8.98
N ASN A 20 -11.33 -7.04 9.60
CA ASN A 20 -11.70 -8.43 9.37
C ASN A 20 -12.16 -8.68 7.93
N PHE A 21 -12.88 -7.74 7.33
CA PHE A 21 -13.25 -7.83 5.92
C PHE A 21 -11.99 -7.84 5.06
N ILE A 22 -11.09 -6.86 5.24
CA ILE A 22 -9.86 -6.73 4.47
C ILE A 22 -8.96 -7.95 4.63
N SER A 23 -8.80 -8.49 5.84
CA SER A 23 -7.93 -9.66 6.08
C SER A 23 -8.48 -10.96 5.49
N ASN A 24 -9.80 -11.07 5.32
CA ASN A 24 -10.44 -12.25 4.73
C ASN A 24 -10.62 -12.16 3.20
N HIS A 25 -10.17 -11.06 2.58
CA HIS A 25 -10.28 -10.86 1.15
C HIS A 25 -8.90 -10.67 0.52
N ASN A 26 -8.65 -11.37 -0.58
CA ASN A 26 -7.42 -11.17 -1.34
C ASN A 26 -7.39 -9.76 -1.94
N GLU A 27 -6.19 -9.21 -2.10
CA GLU A 27 -6.03 -7.90 -2.70
C GLU A 27 -6.57 -7.84 -4.13
N GLY A 28 -7.17 -6.70 -4.45
CA GLY A 28 -7.88 -6.49 -5.70
C GLY A 28 -9.22 -7.21 -5.81
N THR A 29 -9.75 -7.87 -4.77
CA THR A 29 -11.11 -8.46 -4.80
C THR A 29 -12.20 -7.52 -4.27
N TYR A 30 -11.82 -6.39 -3.66
CA TYR A 30 -12.71 -5.36 -3.14
C TYR A 30 -12.27 -3.97 -3.61
N ASN A 31 -13.17 -2.98 -3.50
CA ASN A 31 -12.85 -1.57 -3.65
C ASN A 31 -12.74 -0.93 -2.26
N LEU A 32 -11.68 -0.16 -2.02
CA LEU A 32 -11.56 0.71 -0.86
C LEU A 32 -11.58 2.14 -1.35
N LEU A 33 -12.67 2.86 -1.10
CA LEU A 33 -12.94 4.18 -1.66
C LEU A 33 -12.83 5.28 -0.60
N ASP A 34 -11.94 6.24 -0.84
CA ASP A 34 -11.85 7.49 -0.11
C ASP A 34 -12.62 8.60 -0.86
N VAL A 35 -13.63 9.19 -0.20
CA VAL A 35 -14.43 10.29 -0.78
C VAL A 35 -14.10 11.66 -0.20
N ARG A 36 -12.95 11.79 0.48
CA ARG A 36 -12.41 13.05 0.98
C ARG A 36 -11.84 13.92 -0.13
N GLN A 37 -11.39 15.13 0.22
CA GLN A 37 -10.68 16.02 -0.69
C GLN A 37 -9.21 15.58 -0.85
N PRO A 38 -8.53 15.91 -1.97
CA PRO A 38 -7.13 15.53 -2.21
C PRO A 38 -6.18 15.88 -1.07
N GLY A 39 -6.26 17.11 -0.55
CA GLY A 39 -5.40 17.52 0.57
C GLY A 39 -5.65 16.76 1.89
N GLU A 40 -6.83 16.15 2.09
CA GLU A 40 -7.07 15.25 3.22
C GLU A 40 -6.45 13.86 2.99
N TYR A 41 -6.52 13.35 1.76
CA TYR A 41 -5.88 12.08 1.36
C TYR A 41 -4.36 12.19 1.45
N GLU A 42 -3.79 13.30 1.00
CA GLU A 42 -2.36 13.60 1.05
C GLU A 42 -1.81 13.62 2.48
N GLN A 43 -2.60 14.09 3.46
CA GLN A 43 -2.17 14.09 4.87
C GLN A 43 -2.07 12.67 5.43
N ASN A 44 -3.09 11.86 5.17
CA ASN A 44 -3.09 10.44 5.46
C ASN A 44 -4.22 9.74 4.71
N HIS A 45 -4.08 8.46 4.40
CA HIS A 45 -5.12 7.61 3.83
C HIS A 45 -4.91 6.14 4.22
N ILE A 46 -5.97 5.34 4.13
CA ILE A 46 -5.85 3.88 4.31
C ILE A 46 -5.15 3.32 3.06
N PRO A 47 -4.09 2.50 3.21
CA PRO A 47 -3.33 1.96 2.08
C PRO A 47 -4.22 1.30 1.02
N GLY A 48 -3.96 1.61 -0.25
CA GLY A 48 -4.79 1.15 -1.35
C GLY A 48 -6.15 1.85 -1.42
N GLY A 49 -6.35 2.99 -0.78
CA GLY A 49 -7.55 3.81 -0.98
C GLY A 49 -7.60 4.40 -2.39
N VAL A 50 -8.70 4.20 -3.13
CA VAL A 50 -8.96 4.97 -4.36
C VAL A 50 -9.54 6.33 -3.95
N LEU A 51 -8.88 7.42 -4.32
CA LEU A 51 -9.40 8.76 -4.11
C LEU A 51 -10.40 9.15 -5.21
N ILE A 52 -11.68 9.25 -4.85
CA ILE A 52 -12.71 9.88 -5.68
C ILE A 52 -13.53 10.83 -4.79
N PRO A 53 -13.20 12.14 -4.78
CA PRO A 53 -13.91 13.10 -3.94
C PRO A 53 -15.42 13.02 -4.13
N LEU A 54 -16.19 13.13 -3.04
CA LEU A 54 -17.66 13.00 -3.08
C LEU A 54 -18.33 13.81 -4.20
N PRO A 55 -17.95 15.08 -4.48
CA PRO A 55 -18.55 15.86 -5.58
C PRO A 55 -18.33 15.26 -6.97
N GLU A 56 -17.24 14.51 -7.17
CA GLU A 56 -16.84 13.94 -8.46
C GLU A 56 -17.34 12.49 -8.63
N LEU A 57 -17.80 11.86 -7.53
CA LEU A 57 -18.17 10.45 -7.51
C LEU A 57 -19.27 10.10 -8.52
N GLN A 58 -20.19 11.04 -8.79
CA GLN A 58 -21.22 10.82 -9.80
C GLN A 58 -20.65 10.61 -11.20
N ASP A 59 -19.54 11.26 -11.55
CA ASP A 59 -18.96 11.15 -12.88
C ASP A 59 -17.87 10.07 -12.93
N ARG A 60 -17.16 9.88 -11.81
CA ARG A 60 -15.98 9.02 -11.72
C ARG A 60 -16.22 7.62 -11.16
N ALA A 61 -17.42 7.27 -10.73
CA ALA A 61 -17.72 5.93 -10.20
C ALA A 61 -17.41 4.76 -11.15
N GLY A 62 -17.24 5.02 -12.46
CA GLY A 62 -16.79 4.02 -13.44
C GLY A 62 -15.33 3.57 -13.27
N GLU A 63 -14.53 4.29 -12.48
CA GLU A 63 -13.16 3.89 -12.10
C GLU A 63 -13.16 2.69 -11.14
N LEU A 64 -14.28 2.43 -10.47
CA LEU A 64 -14.42 1.31 -9.55
C LEU A 64 -15.03 0.10 -10.25
N ASN A 65 -14.65 -1.10 -9.82
CA ASN A 65 -15.29 -2.30 -10.33
C ASN A 65 -16.66 -2.49 -9.66
N LEU A 66 -17.73 -2.36 -10.45
CA LEU A 66 -19.13 -2.47 -10.02
C LEU A 66 -19.48 -3.80 -9.33
N GLN A 67 -18.75 -4.88 -9.64
CA GLN A 67 -19.00 -6.23 -9.12
C GLN A 67 -18.27 -6.51 -7.81
N LYS A 68 -17.31 -5.67 -7.42
CA LYS A 68 -16.54 -5.86 -6.19
C LYS A 68 -17.28 -5.24 -5.00
N PRO A 69 -17.25 -5.89 -3.82
CA PRO A 69 -17.65 -5.24 -2.57
C PRO A 69 -16.90 -3.93 -2.39
N THR A 70 -17.58 -2.88 -1.93
CA THR A 70 -17.00 -1.54 -1.84
C THR A 70 -17.09 -0.99 -0.43
N ILE A 71 -15.95 -0.85 0.25
CA ILE A 71 -15.84 -0.10 1.49
C ILE A 71 -15.63 1.36 1.14
N VAL A 72 -16.50 2.24 1.63
CA VAL A 72 -16.41 3.69 1.42
C VAL A 72 -16.13 4.37 2.75
N TYR A 73 -15.14 5.25 2.78
CA TYR A 73 -14.80 6.01 3.97
C TYR A 73 -14.61 7.51 3.67
N CYS A 74 -14.73 8.31 4.72
CA CYS A 74 -14.33 9.70 4.72
C CYS A 74 -13.66 10.04 6.06
N ALA A 75 -13.60 11.31 6.46
CA ALA A 75 -13.02 11.70 7.74
C ALA A 75 -13.71 11.03 8.96
N VAL A 76 -15.05 11.06 9.02
CA VAL A 76 -15.83 10.64 10.21
C VAL A 76 -17.05 9.75 9.90
N GLY A 77 -17.25 9.36 8.64
CA GLY A 77 -18.37 8.54 8.19
C GLY A 77 -19.57 9.30 7.58
N GLY A 78 -19.62 10.64 7.67
CA GLY A 78 -20.75 11.42 7.14
C GLY A 78 -20.84 11.43 5.61
N ARG A 79 -19.77 11.90 4.93
CA ARG A 79 -19.70 11.95 3.45
C ARG A 79 -19.78 10.56 2.81
N SER A 80 -19.19 9.55 3.44
CA SER A 80 -19.16 8.19 2.93
C SER A 80 -20.53 7.51 2.96
N ARG A 81 -21.42 7.88 3.91
CA ARG A 81 -22.83 7.46 3.85
C ARG A 81 -23.56 8.00 2.62
N VAL A 82 -23.31 9.25 2.25
CA VAL A 82 -23.88 9.84 1.03
C VAL A 82 -23.29 9.18 -0.22
N ALA A 83 -21.97 8.98 -0.25
CA ALA A 83 -21.30 8.26 -1.33
C ALA A 83 -21.84 6.84 -1.52
N ALA A 84 -22.06 6.11 -0.43
CA ALA A 84 -22.67 4.79 -0.44
C ALA A 84 -24.04 4.77 -1.14
N GLN A 85 -24.88 5.77 -0.89
CA GLN A 85 -26.17 5.91 -1.58
C GLN A 85 -26.00 6.23 -3.07
N ILE A 86 -25.04 7.07 -3.43
CA ILE A 86 -24.71 7.38 -4.84
C ILE A 86 -24.28 6.10 -5.57
N LEU A 87 -23.40 5.29 -4.97
CA LEU A 87 -22.94 4.03 -5.54
C LEU A 87 -24.08 3.01 -5.67
N ALA A 88 -24.97 2.92 -4.68
CA ALA A 88 -26.15 2.06 -4.77
C ALA A 88 -27.05 2.46 -5.96
N GLY A 89 -27.24 3.76 -6.17
CA GLY A 89 -27.95 4.29 -7.33
C GLY A 89 -27.29 3.99 -8.67
N LYS A 90 -25.96 3.79 -8.67
CA LYS A 90 -25.18 3.38 -9.84
C LYS A 90 -25.09 1.86 -10.04
N GLY A 91 -25.76 1.08 -9.20
CA GLY A 91 -25.89 -0.37 -9.37
C GLY A 91 -24.87 -1.22 -8.62
N PHE A 92 -24.00 -0.61 -7.81
CA PHE A 92 -23.14 -1.35 -6.88
C PHE A 92 -24.02 -2.15 -5.92
N LYS A 93 -23.67 -3.42 -5.70
CA LYS A 93 -24.54 -4.37 -4.96
C LYS A 93 -24.17 -4.49 -3.49
N GLU A 94 -22.88 -4.44 -3.19
CA GLU A 94 -22.35 -4.65 -1.87
C GLU A 94 -21.48 -3.45 -1.50
N ILE A 95 -21.99 -2.61 -0.61
CA ILE A 95 -21.40 -1.33 -0.25
C ILE A 95 -21.42 -1.22 1.25
N TYR A 96 -20.31 -0.82 1.85
CA TYR A 96 -20.17 -0.66 3.29
C TYR A 96 -19.65 0.74 3.60
N ASN A 97 -20.33 1.48 4.46
CA ASN A 97 -19.80 2.71 5.01
C ASN A 97 -18.89 2.41 6.21
N LEU A 98 -17.64 2.90 6.21
CA LEU A 98 -16.77 2.83 7.39
C LEU A 98 -17.24 3.82 8.46
N SER A 99 -17.80 3.31 9.55
CA SER A 99 -18.26 4.08 10.71
C SER A 99 -17.07 4.72 11.42
N GLY A 100 -17.19 6.01 11.74
CA GLY A 100 -16.10 6.78 12.32
C GLY A 100 -15.04 7.22 11.29
N GLY A 101 -15.12 6.73 10.04
CA GLY A 101 -14.19 7.08 8.97
C GLY A 101 -12.74 6.76 9.31
N ILE A 102 -11.80 7.42 8.61
CA ILE A 102 -10.37 7.26 8.87
C ILE A 102 -9.96 7.78 10.26
N LYS A 103 -10.74 8.66 10.91
CA LYS A 103 -10.44 9.09 12.28
C LYS A 103 -10.61 7.98 13.33
N ALA A 104 -11.41 6.96 13.04
CA ALA A 104 -11.54 5.79 13.89
C ALA A 104 -10.56 4.67 13.48
N TRP A 105 -9.95 4.76 12.29
CA TRP A 105 -9.01 3.76 11.79
C TRP A 105 -7.77 3.71 12.69
N ASP A 106 -7.51 2.53 13.25
CA ASP A 106 -6.40 2.25 14.17
C ASP A 106 -5.29 1.43 13.51
N GLY A 107 -5.40 1.17 12.20
CA GLY A 107 -4.37 0.52 11.40
C GLY A 107 -3.39 1.52 10.80
N SER A 108 -2.40 0.98 10.09
CA SER A 108 -1.43 1.80 9.36
C SER A 108 -2.11 2.71 8.32
N THR A 109 -1.51 3.88 8.11
CA THR A 109 -1.92 4.84 7.09
C THR A 109 -0.73 5.22 6.21
N ALA A 110 -0.99 5.40 4.92
CA ALA A 110 -0.09 6.01 3.96
C ALA A 110 -0.33 7.53 3.88
N SER A 111 0.57 8.26 3.22
CA SER A 111 0.47 9.70 2.99
C SER A 111 1.07 10.11 1.65
N GLY A 112 0.78 11.34 1.22
CA GLY A 112 1.18 11.90 -0.06
C GLY A 112 0.10 11.82 -1.14
N PRO A 113 0.32 12.47 -2.29
CA PRO A 113 -0.62 12.50 -3.40
C PRO A 113 -0.95 11.11 -3.97
N ALA A 114 -2.13 10.94 -4.54
CA ALA A 114 -2.60 9.66 -5.09
C ALA A 114 -1.73 9.16 -6.26
N GLU A 115 -1.07 10.08 -6.96
CA GLU A 115 -0.15 9.84 -8.06
C GLU A 115 1.27 9.47 -7.63
N THR A 116 1.61 9.61 -6.34
CA THR A 116 2.97 9.34 -5.85
C THR A 116 3.40 7.91 -6.15
N GLY A 117 4.53 7.79 -6.86
CA GLY A 117 5.13 6.52 -7.23
C GLY A 117 4.44 5.76 -8.37
N LEU A 118 3.27 6.21 -8.87
CA LEU A 118 2.61 5.54 -9.99
C LEU A 118 3.46 5.54 -11.27
N GLY A 119 4.35 6.52 -11.43
CA GLY A 119 5.26 6.60 -12.57
C GLY A 119 6.37 5.55 -12.60
N TYR A 120 6.53 4.73 -11.54
CA TYR A 120 7.49 3.63 -11.53
C TYR A 120 7.03 2.40 -12.30
N PHE A 121 5.72 2.29 -12.53
CA PHE A 121 5.12 1.16 -13.25
C PHE A 121 4.24 1.68 -14.38
N SER A 122 4.39 1.10 -15.56
CA SER A 122 3.50 1.36 -16.71
C SER A 122 2.40 0.30 -16.76
N PRO A 123 1.17 0.64 -17.23
CA PRO A 123 0.09 -0.34 -17.36
C PRO A 123 0.47 -1.63 -18.09
N GLU A 124 1.43 -1.53 -19.03
CA GLU A 124 1.82 -2.61 -19.94
C GLU A 124 3.07 -3.37 -19.46
N ASP A 125 3.57 -3.05 -18.27
CA ASP A 125 4.76 -3.69 -17.71
C ASP A 125 4.53 -5.21 -17.58
N SER A 126 5.46 -5.96 -18.17
CA SER A 126 5.49 -7.41 -18.05
C SER A 126 5.86 -7.84 -16.62
N PRO A 127 5.73 -9.13 -16.26
CA PRO A 127 6.07 -9.57 -14.92
C PRO A 127 7.57 -9.35 -14.65
N THR A 128 8.40 -9.45 -15.68
CA THR A 128 9.83 -9.15 -15.57
C THR A 128 10.14 -7.67 -15.38
N ASP A 129 9.37 -6.76 -15.97
CA ASP A 129 9.55 -5.32 -15.77
C ASP A 129 9.14 -4.93 -14.35
N VAL A 130 8.00 -5.43 -13.87
CA VAL A 130 7.55 -5.25 -12.48
C VAL A 130 8.58 -5.80 -11.49
N ILE A 131 9.12 -7.00 -11.73
CA ILE A 131 10.15 -7.59 -10.86
C ILE A 131 11.40 -6.72 -10.83
N LYS A 132 11.85 -6.17 -11.97
CA LYS A 132 13.04 -5.30 -12.00
C LYS A 132 12.85 -4.06 -11.12
N THR A 133 11.73 -3.37 -11.27
CA THR A 133 11.40 -2.18 -10.48
C THR A 133 11.25 -2.52 -8.99
N ALA A 134 10.50 -3.57 -8.65
CA ALA A 134 10.31 -4.00 -7.27
C ALA A 134 11.64 -4.43 -6.63
N TYR A 135 12.46 -5.21 -7.32
CA TYR A 135 13.76 -5.64 -6.80
C TYR A 135 14.70 -4.45 -6.54
N ALA A 136 14.65 -3.41 -7.39
CA ALA A 136 15.40 -2.18 -7.16
C ALA A 136 14.92 -1.40 -5.94
N MET A 137 13.60 -1.33 -5.71
CA MET A 137 13.01 -0.70 -4.52
C MET A 137 13.46 -1.41 -3.23
N GLU A 138 13.41 -2.73 -3.24
CA GLU A 138 13.82 -3.63 -2.14
C GLU A 138 15.32 -3.51 -1.85
N GLU A 139 16.17 -3.48 -2.89
CA GLU A 139 17.61 -3.23 -2.72
C GLU A 139 17.88 -1.83 -2.14
N GLY A 140 17.11 -0.83 -2.58
CA GLY A 140 17.18 0.51 -2.04
C GLY A 140 16.92 0.56 -0.54
N LEU A 141 15.86 -0.12 -0.10
CA LEU A 141 15.45 -0.15 1.30
C LEU A 141 16.39 -0.99 2.16
N ARG A 142 16.80 -2.16 1.66
CA ARG A 142 17.86 -3.00 2.26
C ARG A 142 19.13 -2.19 2.51
N TYR A 143 19.61 -1.47 1.48
CA TYR A 143 20.81 -0.66 1.57
C TYR A 143 20.65 0.48 2.57
N PHE A 144 19.49 1.15 2.58
CA PHE A 144 19.17 2.20 3.54
C PHE A 144 19.29 1.68 4.99
N TYR A 145 18.63 0.57 5.32
CA TYR A 145 18.71 -0.03 6.66
C TYR A 145 20.13 -0.49 7.00
N GLU A 146 20.83 -1.13 6.06
CA GLU A 146 22.21 -1.58 6.26
C GLU A 146 23.12 -0.40 6.58
N LYS A 147 23.02 0.70 5.83
CA LYS A 147 23.83 1.91 6.05
C LYS A 147 23.59 2.54 7.41
N ILE A 148 22.34 2.69 7.83
CA ILE A 148 22.05 3.26 9.15
C ILE A 148 22.57 2.32 10.24
N SER A 149 22.43 1.00 10.07
CA SER A 149 22.86 -0.01 11.05
C SER A 149 24.35 0.05 11.37
N GLN A 150 25.20 0.52 10.43
CA GLN A 150 26.64 0.67 10.63
C GLN A 150 26.99 1.75 11.67
N SER A 151 26.10 2.72 11.85
CA SER A 151 26.25 3.82 12.80
C SER A 151 25.42 3.65 14.08
N GLN A 152 24.66 2.56 14.18
CA GLN A 152 23.76 2.28 15.29
C GLN A 152 24.21 1.04 16.08
N HIS A 153 23.93 1.05 17.39
CA HIS A 153 24.30 -0.02 18.30
C HIS A 153 23.10 -0.46 19.14
N GLY A 154 23.27 -1.52 19.93
CA GLY A 154 22.22 -2.04 20.80
C GLY A 154 20.99 -2.55 20.03
N GLU A 155 19.80 -2.33 20.60
CA GLU A 155 18.54 -2.81 20.07
C GLU A 155 18.16 -2.17 18.73
N ALA A 156 18.38 -0.85 18.59
CA ALA A 156 18.12 -0.13 17.34
C ALA A 156 18.98 -0.66 16.18
N GLY A 157 20.28 -0.86 16.41
CA GLY A 157 21.18 -1.46 15.42
C GLY A 157 20.81 -2.90 15.07
N SER A 158 20.32 -3.68 16.05
CA SER A 158 19.87 -5.06 15.85
C SER A 158 18.58 -5.12 15.03
N LEU A 159 17.65 -4.20 15.28
CA LEU A 159 16.40 -4.07 14.51
C LEU A 159 16.68 -3.67 13.06
N LEU A 160 17.54 -2.69 12.81
CA LEU A 160 17.91 -2.27 11.45
C LEU A 160 18.52 -3.43 10.64
N LYS A 161 19.38 -4.26 11.25
CA LYS A 161 19.91 -5.46 10.61
C LYS A 161 18.83 -6.50 10.31
N LYS A 162 17.84 -6.61 11.21
CA LYS A 162 16.70 -7.51 11.01
C LYS A 162 15.86 -7.04 9.82
N LEU A 163 15.54 -5.75 9.74
CA LEU A 163 14.79 -5.14 8.63
C LEU A 163 15.53 -5.32 7.30
N ALA A 164 16.83 -5.00 7.24
CA ALA A 164 17.64 -5.27 6.04
C ALA A 164 17.61 -6.76 5.62
N GLY A 165 17.50 -7.68 6.58
CA GLY A 165 17.35 -9.11 6.32
C GLY A 165 15.95 -9.51 5.81
N MET A 166 14.91 -8.75 6.12
CA MET A 166 13.55 -8.94 5.58
C MET A 166 13.54 -8.57 4.09
N GLU A 167 14.07 -7.41 3.71
CA GLU A 167 14.15 -6.98 2.30
C GLU A 167 15.02 -7.92 1.46
N GLU A 168 16.13 -8.42 2.03
CA GLU A 168 16.92 -9.46 1.36
C GLU A 168 16.12 -10.76 1.13
N GLY A 169 15.13 -11.04 2.00
CA GLY A 169 14.16 -12.10 1.79
C GLY A 169 13.26 -11.86 0.59
N HIS A 170 12.70 -10.66 0.44
CA HIS A 170 11.87 -10.27 -0.70
C HIS A 170 12.64 -10.30 -2.01
N LYS A 171 13.84 -9.70 -2.01
CA LYS A 171 14.77 -9.76 -3.15
C LYS A 171 15.01 -11.17 -3.64
N ARG A 172 15.23 -12.14 -2.73
CA ARG A 172 15.40 -13.54 -3.14
C ARG A 172 14.15 -14.09 -3.82
N LYS A 173 12.95 -13.84 -3.29
CA LYS A 173 11.68 -14.29 -3.92
C LYS A 173 11.52 -13.69 -5.32
N LEU A 174 11.80 -12.39 -5.47
CA LEU A 174 11.74 -11.68 -6.74
C LEU A 174 12.77 -12.20 -7.74
N ARG A 175 14.01 -12.38 -7.30
CA ARG A 175 15.09 -12.97 -8.12
C ARG A 175 14.75 -14.36 -8.60
N ASP A 176 14.27 -15.23 -7.71
CA ASP A 176 13.93 -16.60 -8.08
C ASP A 176 12.76 -16.63 -9.08
N SER A 177 11.79 -15.73 -8.93
CA SER A 177 10.70 -15.52 -9.90
C SER A 177 11.23 -15.02 -11.25
N TYR A 178 12.15 -14.06 -11.25
CA TYR A 178 12.80 -13.53 -12.46
C TYR A 178 13.50 -14.62 -13.25
N LEU A 179 14.33 -15.43 -12.57
CA LEU A 179 15.06 -16.54 -13.18
C LEU A 179 14.10 -17.60 -13.72
N SER A 180 13.03 -17.90 -12.98
CA SER A 180 12.02 -18.86 -13.41
C SER A 180 11.27 -18.41 -14.67
N ILE A 181 10.98 -17.12 -14.81
CA ILE A 181 10.24 -16.58 -15.97
C ILE A 181 11.15 -16.44 -17.19
N THR A 182 12.39 -15.97 -16.99
CA THR A 182 13.33 -15.67 -18.08
C THR A 182 14.12 -16.90 -18.56
N GLY A 183 14.30 -17.91 -17.70
CA GLY A 183 15.20 -19.04 -17.98
C GLY A 183 16.69 -18.70 -17.92
N LEU A 184 17.05 -17.52 -17.41
CA LEU A 184 18.44 -17.11 -17.21
C LEU A 184 19.11 -17.92 -16.09
N LYS A 185 20.44 -17.99 -16.11
CA LYS A 185 21.23 -18.74 -15.12
C LYS A 185 21.59 -17.92 -13.88
N ASP A 186 21.58 -16.61 -14.02
CA ASP A 186 21.94 -15.63 -13.01
C ASP A 186 21.09 -14.37 -13.17
N ALA A 187 21.14 -13.50 -12.17
CA ALA A 187 20.35 -12.28 -12.10
C ALA A 187 21.21 -11.02 -12.28
N GLU A 188 22.32 -11.10 -13.01
CA GLU A 188 23.25 -9.96 -13.16
C GLU A 188 22.57 -8.70 -13.71
N GLU A 189 21.62 -8.86 -14.64
CA GLU A 189 20.83 -7.76 -15.18
C GLU A 189 19.97 -7.08 -14.10
N LEU A 190 19.36 -7.90 -13.23
CA LEU A 190 18.50 -7.44 -12.14
C LEU A 190 19.31 -6.65 -11.10
N GLU A 191 20.48 -7.16 -10.72
CA GLU A 191 21.41 -6.51 -9.80
C GLU A 191 21.95 -5.19 -10.37
N ARG A 192 22.33 -5.18 -11.66
CA ARG A 192 22.79 -3.97 -12.35
C ARG A 192 21.70 -2.90 -12.35
N PHE A 193 20.47 -3.26 -12.75
CA PHE A 193 19.34 -2.34 -12.75
C PHE A 193 19.10 -1.73 -11.36
N ALA A 194 19.09 -2.56 -10.32
CA ALA A 194 18.90 -2.12 -8.94
C ALA A 194 19.95 -1.10 -8.49
N SER A 195 21.23 -1.35 -8.82
CA SER A 195 22.33 -0.45 -8.46
C SER A 195 22.23 0.94 -9.11
N GLU A 196 21.54 1.06 -10.25
CA GLU A 196 21.42 2.30 -11.01
C GLU A 196 20.15 3.09 -10.68
N ALA A 197 19.09 2.40 -10.24
CA ALA A 197 17.76 2.98 -10.10
C ALA A 197 17.64 4.07 -9.01
N LYS A 198 18.46 4.01 -7.95
CA LYS A 198 18.45 4.96 -6.82
C LYS A 198 17.07 5.19 -6.17
N ILE A 199 16.16 4.25 -6.34
CA ILE A 199 14.84 4.24 -5.72
C ILE A 199 14.86 3.38 -4.47
N MET A 200 13.94 3.67 -3.57
CA MET A 200 13.64 2.90 -2.39
C MET A 200 12.14 2.61 -2.40
N GLU A 201 11.79 1.47 -1.81
CA GLU A 201 10.42 1.05 -1.56
C GLU A 201 9.54 2.14 -0.93
N GLY A 202 8.25 2.14 -1.30
CA GLY A 202 7.33 3.27 -1.09
C GLY A 202 7.50 4.42 -2.09
N GLY A 203 8.41 4.28 -3.07
CA GLY A 203 8.64 5.27 -4.12
C GLY A 203 9.52 6.44 -3.68
N PHE A 204 10.34 6.24 -2.65
CA PHE A 204 11.25 7.26 -2.13
C PHE A 204 12.56 7.28 -2.92
N ASN A 205 13.22 8.44 -2.97
CA ASN A 205 14.59 8.51 -3.47
C ASN A 205 15.57 8.09 -2.36
N MET A 206 16.49 7.18 -2.67
CA MET A 206 17.45 6.65 -1.71
C MET A 206 18.40 7.74 -1.16
N GLU A 207 18.92 8.60 -2.02
CA GLU A 207 19.88 9.64 -1.64
C GLU A 207 19.24 10.71 -0.76
N ASP A 208 18.00 11.10 -1.07
CA ASP A 208 17.26 12.08 -0.26
C ASP A 208 16.87 11.49 1.10
N SER A 209 16.46 10.22 1.13
CA SER A 209 16.11 9.52 2.39
C SER A 209 17.29 9.44 3.36
N LEU A 210 18.54 9.36 2.86
CA LEU A 210 19.74 9.36 3.69
C LEU A 210 20.16 10.75 4.19
N LYS A 211 19.63 11.83 3.60
CA LYS A 211 19.86 13.22 4.07
C LYS A 211 18.93 13.60 5.22
N ASP A 212 17.80 12.91 5.35
CA ASP A 212 16.86 13.11 6.44
C ASP A 212 17.46 12.76 7.80
N ALA A 213 16.82 13.23 8.87
CA ALA A 213 17.18 12.84 10.23
C ALA A 213 17.03 11.32 10.39
N LEU A 214 18.16 10.62 10.53
CA LEU A 214 18.17 9.16 10.69
C LEU A 214 17.58 8.76 12.06
N PRO A 215 16.81 7.66 12.11
CA PRO A 215 16.27 7.14 13.36
C PRO A 215 17.40 6.73 14.30
N LYS A 216 17.28 7.07 15.60
CA LYS A 216 18.35 6.85 16.59
C LYS A 216 17.95 5.88 17.68
N THR A 217 16.69 5.92 18.11
CA THR A 217 16.17 5.01 19.13
C THR A 217 15.48 3.81 18.49
N PHE A 218 15.28 2.75 19.27
CA PHE A 218 14.52 1.59 18.82
C PHE A 218 13.11 1.99 18.34
N THR A 219 12.43 2.86 19.09
CA THR A 219 11.11 3.41 18.74
C THR A 219 11.15 4.24 17.46
N ASP A 220 12.19 5.06 17.23
CA ASP A 220 12.34 5.81 15.98
C ASP A 220 12.49 4.85 14.78
N VAL A 221 13.27 3.77 14.94
CA VAL A 221 13.47 2.77 13.89
C VAL A 221 12.16 2.05 13.58
N ILE A 222 11.42 1.58 14.59
CA ILE A 222 10.10 0.95 14.39
C ILE A 222 9.16 1.91 13.68
N THR A 223 9.06 3.14 14.17
CA THR A 223 8.14 4.14 13.61
C THR A 223 8.46 4.44 12.15
N LYS A 224 9.75 4.58 11.82
CA LYS A 224 10.20 4.81 10.44
C LYS A 224 9.94 3.58 9.57
N ALA A 225 10.21 2.37 10.06
CA ALA A 225 9.95 1.13 9.33
C ALA A 225 8.46 0.98 9.03
N MET A 226 7.59 1.11 10.04
CA MET A 226 6.13 1.05 9.85
C MET A 226 5.62 2.07 8.83
N MET A 227 6.19 3.28 8.81
CA MET A 227 5.88 4.29 7.80
C MET A 227 6.30 3.84 6.40
N LEU A 228 7.50 3.27 6.25
CA LEU A 228 8.00 2.77 4.96
C LEU A 228 7.15 1.60 4.44
N GLU A 229 6.83 0.61 5.28
CA GLU A 229 5.98 -0.53 4.87
C GLU A 229 4.57 -0.07 4.50
N ALA A 230 4.01 0.93 5.21
CA ALA A 230 2.69 1.46 4.89
C ALA A 230 2.67 2.16 3.52
N GLN A 231 3.74 2.88 3.18
CA GLN A 231 3.89 3.53 1.87
C GLN A 231 4.14 2.50 0.76
N ALA A 232 4.91 1.45 1.04
CA ALA A 232 5.15 0.33 0.13
C ALA A 232 3.86 -0.41 -0.19
N LEU A 233 3.12 -0.82 0.84
CA LEU A 233 1.82 -1.43 0.75
C LEU A 233 0.88 -0.59 -0.11
N ASP A 234 0.76 0.71 0.19
CA ASP A 234 -0.10 1.61 -0.57
C ASP A 234 0.32 1.72 -2.05
N LEU A 235 1.62 1.87 -2.32
CA LEU A 235 2.16 1.93 -3.67
C LEU A 235 1.81 0.66 -4.46
N TYR A 236 2.09 -0.52 -3.90
CA TYR A 236 1.83 -1.78 -4.59
C TYR A 236 0.35 -1.99 -4.86
N LEU A 237 -0.53 -1.66 -3.91
CA LEU A 237 -1.98 -1.76 -4.09
C LEU A 237 -2.53 -0.79 -5.13
N ARG A 238 -1.97 0.42 -5.23
CA ARG A 238 -2.39 1.37 -6.26
C ARG A 238 -1.88 0.96 -7.64
N CYS A 239 -0.61 0.58 -7.76
CA CYS A 239 -0.02 0.14 -9.03
C CYS A 239 -0.62 -1.19 -9.53
N SER A 240 -0.98 -2.13 -8.64
CA SER A 240 -1.60 -3.39 -9.08
C SER A 240 -2.96 -3.19 -9.77
N ARG A 241 -3.61 -2.03 -9.57
CA ARG A 241 -4.87 -1.68 -10.24
C ARG A 241 -4.68 -1.02 -11.59
N THR A 242 -3.50 -0.48 -11.87
CA THR A 242 -3.20 0.18 -13.15
C THR A 242 -2.63 -0.79 -14.18
N LEU A 243 -2.05 -1.92 -13.73
CA LEU A 243 -1.48 -2.95 -14.58
C LEU A 243 -2.54 -3.76 -15.34
N LEU A 244 -2.26 -4.09 -16.59
CA LEU A 244 -3.13 -4.91 -17.44
C LEU A 244 -2.81 -6.40 -17.38
N GLU A 245 -1.55 -6.78 -17.13
CA GLU A 245 -1.15 -8.18 -17.15
C GLU A 245 -1.41 -8.89 -15.80
N PRO A 246 -2.17 -10.01 -15.76
CA PRO A 246 -2.48 -10.73 -14.53
C PRO A 246 -1.24 -11.23 -13.75
N GLY A 247 -0.16 -11.58 -14.44
CA GLY A 247 1.11 -12.00 -13.82
C GLY A 247 1.75 -10.86 -13.02
N SER A 248 1.82 -9.68 -13.62
CA SER A 248 2.33 -8.44 -13.03
C SER A 248 1.50 -8.01 -11.80
N VAL A 249 0.16 -8.04 -11.92
CA VAL A 249 -0.77 -7.76 -10.81
C VAL A 249 -0.52 -8.70 -9.63
N LYS A 250 -0.34 -10.00 -9.90
CA LYS A 250 -0.10 -11.01 -8.86
C LYS A 250 1.19 -10.74 -8.09
N ILE A 251 2.25 -10.28 -8.75
CA ILE A 251 3.53 -9.97 -8.11
C ILE A 251 3.37 -8.83 -7.12
N LEU A 252 2.77 -7.70 -7.54
CA LEU A 252 2.54 -6.56 -6.64
C LEU A 252 1.60 -6.89 -5.48
N ASN A 253 0.55 -7.68 -5.72
CA ASN A 253 -0.32 -8.12 -4.62
C ASN A 253 0.40 -9.04 -3.64
N THR A 254 1.37 -9.84 -4.10
CA THR A 254 2.17 -10.71 -3.22
C THR A 254 3.09 -9.86 -2.32
N LEU A 255 3.75 -8.84 -2.89
CA LEU A 255 4.56 -7.89 -2.11
C LEU A 255 3.70 -7.12 -1.10
N ALA A 256 2.52 -6.65 -1.51
CA ALA A 256 1.57 -6.02 -0.60
C ALA A 256 1.18 -6.91 0.59
N ASP A 257 0.99 -8.22 0.37
CA ASP A 257 0.69 -9.16 1.46
C ASP A 257 1.90 -9.41 2.38
N ASP A 258 3.12 -9.40 1.82
CA ASP A 258 4.35 -9.41 2.61
C ASP A 258 4.44 -8.15 3.51
N GLU A 259 4.15 -6.96 2.97
CA GLU A 259 4.18 -5.70 3.76
C GLU A 259 3.16 -5.64 4.89
N LYS A 260 1.98 -6.23 4.71
CA LYS A 260 1.02 -6.39 5.82
C LYS A 260 1.60 -7.25 6.94
N THR A 261 2.33 -8.29 6.58
CA THR A 261 2.99 -9.18 7.55
C THR A 261 4.07 -8.42 8.33
N HIS A 262 4.85 -7.58 7.64
CA HIS A 262 5.83 -6.68 8.26
C HIS A 262 5.17 -5.68 9.20
N LEU A 263 4.12 -4.99 8.75
CA LEU A 263 3.35 -4.04 9.57
C LEU A 263 2.79 -4.68 10.84
N SER A 264 2.23 -5.90 10.73
CA SER A 264 1.74 -6.64 11.90
C SER A 264 2.89 -6.96 12.87
N LEU A 265 4.02 -7.44 12.37
CA LEU A 265 5.19 -7.75 13.18
C LEU A 265 5.76 -6.50 13.89
N LEU A 266 5.83 -5.37 13.19
CA LEU A 266 6.32 -4.12 13.73
C LEU A 266 5.35 -3.52 14.74
N GLY A 267 4.04 -3.65 14.51
CA GLY A 267 3.00 -3.31 15.47
C GLY A 267 3.16 -4.06 16.80
N ASP A 268 3.34 -5.39 16.74
CA ASP A 268 3.58 -6.22 17.92
C ASP A 268 4.87 -5.83 18.68
N MET A 269 5.89 -5.33 17.96
CA MET A 269 7.12 -4.83 18.59
C MET A 269 6.90 -3.47 19.25
N MET A 270 6.13 -2.59 18.61
CA MET A 270 5.79 -1.26 19.14
C MET A 270 5.01 -1.38 20.45
N GLU A 271 4.00 -2.25 20.50
CA GLU A 271 3.20 -2.49 21.71
C GLU A 271 4.04 -2.99 22.90
N LYS A 272 5.07 -3.78 22.65
CA LYS A 272 5.98 -4.28 23.71
C LYS A 272 6.94 -3.21 24.24
N THR A 273 7.01 -2.06 23.57
CA THR A 273 7.91 -0.94 23.90
C THR A 273 7.19 0.18 24.66
N LEU A 274 5.85 0.17 24.65
CA LEU A 274 4.96 1.12 25.35
C LEU A 274 4.65 0.66 26.78
#